data_AF-A0AA38PCN5-F1
#
_entry.id   AF-A0AA38PCN5-F1
#
_cell.length_a   1.000
_cell.length_b   1.000
_cell.length_c   1.000
_cell.angle_alpha   90.00
_cell.angle_beta   90.00
_cell.angle_gamma   90.00
#
_symmetry.space_group_name_H-M   'P 1'
#
loop_
_entity.id
_entity.type
_entity.pdbx_description
1 polymer ?
#
loop_
_entity_poly.entity_id
_entity_poly.type
_entity_poly.pdbx_seq_one_letter_code
_entity_poly.pdbx_strand_id
1 'polypeptide(L)'
;STQKQFRITIPGHLVHPIAADLEESSRCSSLPTTWQFSNADLANSREYAWSELSPDTPDEFPSNLEALPTFPMIIAHIPYRNAAGKSAFVIENIPLQALASKKDASSEIKCFICGISMKLSDMRTHVGSHILLMLRSSSENDQGLEVMGSNPCGWCGRDSSVGGCWTRLVLDPKGKKQPRTESNCDYHYGGMRYSAAAAFSTSSPCTNMPLHCQICAKILRGEQRTFWKYNAMYHMLSEHSSEEVAGQEISLPEVPLEFILSTFTSRKEETALGV
;
A
#
# COMPACT_ATOMS: atom_id res chain seq x y z
N SER A 1 16.50 11.00 -40.30
CA SER A 1 16.65 11.30 -38.85
C SER A 1 17.25 10.06 -38.19
N THR A 2 18.48 10.19 -37.69
CA THR A 2 19.38 9.11 -37.28
C THR A 2 18.95 8.45 -35.98
N GLN A 3 18.58 7.17 -36.05
CA GLN A 3 18.34 6.31 -34.89
C GLN A 3 19.66 5.96 -34.22
N LYS A 4 19.70 6.07 -32.88
CA LYS A 4 20.80 5.51 -32.08
C LYS A 4 20.29 4.26 -31.36
N GLN A 5 20.92 3.14 -31.68
CA GLN A 5 20.75 1.86 -31.02
C GLN A 5 21.69 1.81 -29.82
N PHE A 6 21.20 1.36 -28.66
CA PHE A 6 22.04 1.10 -27.50
C PHE A 6 22.11 -0.40 -27.26
N ARG A 7 23.33 -0.90 -27.14
CA ARG A 7 23.68 -2.28 -26.83
C ARG A 7 24.33 -2.25 -25.46
N ILE A 8 23.73 -2.91 -24.47
CA ILE A 8 24.39 -3.13 -23.19
C ILE A 8 25.11 -4.46 -23.29
N THR A 9 26.44 -4.40 -23.30
CA THR A 9 27.30 -5.58 -23.28
C THR A 9 27.60 -5.90 -21.83
N ILE A 10 26.93 -6.92 -21.30
CA ILE A 10 27.31 -7.51 -20.02
C ILE A 10 28.32 -8.61 -20.35
N PRO A 11 29.56 -8.58 -19.81
CA PRO A 11 30.52 -9.64 -20.02
C PRO A 11 29.91 -10.99 -19.62
N GLY A 12 29.93 -11.97 -20.51
CA GLY A 12 29.31 -13.29 -20.28
C GLY A 12 29.92 -14.09 -19.12
N HIS A 13 31.04 -13.64 -18.54
CA HIS A 13 31.59 -14.22 -17.31
C HIS A 13 30.95 -13.66 -16.04
N LEU A 14 30.17 -12.57 -16.13
CA LEU A 14 29.47 -11.94 -15.01
C LEU A 14 28.02 -12.39 -14.87
N VAL A 15 27.52 -13.15 -15.85
CA VAL A 15 26.14 -13.64 -15.89
C VAL A 15 26.13 -15.04 -16.48
N HIS A 16 25.49 -15.96 -15.77
CA HIS A 16 25.25 -17.32 -16.23
C HIS A 16 23.73 -17.53 -16.29
N PRO A 17 23.04 -17.02 -17.33
CA PRO A 17 21.61 -17.17 -17.38
C PRO A 17 21.25 -18.64 -17.62
N ILE A 18 20.17 -19.01 -16.96
CA ILE A 18 19.65 -20.36 -16.90
C ILE A 18 18.66 -20.50 -18.06
N ALA A 19 18.77 -21.59 -18.83
CA ALA A 19 17.86 -21.93 -19.94
C ALA A 19 17.82 -20.96 -21.14
N ALA A 20 18.97 -20.39 -21.51
CA ALA A 20 19.08 -19.61 -22.75
C ALA A 20 19.66 -20.44 -23.90
N ASP A 21 19.14 -20.22 -25.10
CA ASP A 21 19.73 -20.75 -26.32
C ASP A 21 20.84 -19.82 -26.82
N LEU A 22 21.89 -20.41 -27.39
CA LEU A 22 22.94 -19.63 -28.05
C LEU A 22 22.60 -19.49 -29.53
N GLU A 23 22.42 -18.25 -29.98
CA GLU A 23 22.16 -17.93 -31.37
C GLU A 23 23.40 -17.24 -31.98
N GLU A 24 23.86 -17.73 -33.13
CA GLU A 24 24.94 -17.08 -33.87
C GLU A 24 24.46 -15.78 -34.50
N SER A 25 25.10 -14.67 -34.17
CA SER A 25 24.70 -13.35 -34.66
C SER A 25 25.21 -13.13 -36.08
N SER A 26 24.36 -13.40 -37.08
CA SER A 26 24.64 -13.07 -38.50
C SER A 26 24.86 -11.57 -38.76
N ARG A 27 24.56 -10.70 -37.78
CA ARG A 27 24.54 -9.24 -37.93
C ARG A 27 25.76 -8.53 -37.34
N CYS A 28 26.65 -9.21 -36.59
CA CYS A 28 27.77 -8.53 -35.93
C CYS A 28 29.03 -9.41 -35.86
N SER A 29 30.02 -9.11 -36.69
CA SER A 29 31.28 -9.85 -36.80
C SER A 29 32.16 -9.85 -35.54
N SER A 30 31.89 -8.96 -34.58
CA SER A 30 32.71 -8.83 -33.36
C SER A 30 32.20 -9.64 -32.17
N LEU A 31 30.99 -10.20 -32.23
CA LEU A 31 30.38 -11.00 -31.17
C LEU A 31 29.62 -12.17 -31.82
N PRO A 32 30.29 -13.32 -32.05
CA PRO A 32 29.77 -14.39 -32.88
C PRO A 32 28.52 -15.06 -32.29
N THR A 33 28.31 -14.95 -30.98
CA THR A 33 27.22 -15.64 -30.28
C THR A 33 26.52 -14.68 -29.33
N THR A 34 25.19 -14.72 -29.34
CA THR A 34 24.35 -14.02 -28.38
C THR A 34 23.38 -14.99 -27.72
N TRP A 35 22.79 -14.56 -26.62
CA TRP A 35 21.89 -15.38 -25.83
C TRP A 35 20.47 -15.03 -26.27
N GLN A 36 19.71 -16.05 -26.64
CA GLN A 36 18.33 -15.96 -27.02
C GLN A 36 17.49 -16.61 -25.93
N PHE A 37 16.40 -15.96 -25.56
CA PHE A 37 15.42 -16.52 -24.64
C PHE A 37 14.13 -16.75 -25.43
N SER A 38 13.46 -17.86 -25.18
CA SER A 38 12.13 -18.05 -25.73
C SER A 38 11.18 -17.00 -25.15
N ASN A 39 10.19 -16.58 -25.95
CA ASN A 39 9.19 -15.63 -25.47
C ASN A 39 8.39 -16.22 -24.29
N ALA A 40 8.22 -17.55 -24.25
CA ALA A 40 7.55 -18.24 -23.16
C ALA A 40 8.35 -18.12 -21.85
N ASP A 41 9.68 -18.30 -21.88
CA ASP A 41 10.51 -18.22 -20.67
C ASP A 41 10.57 -16.80 -20.12
N LEU A 42 10.62 -15.79 -21.00
CA LEU A 42 10.53 -14.39 -20.58
C LEU A 42 9.15 -14.06 -19.98
N ALA A 43 8.07 -14.58 -20.56
CA ALA A 43 6.72 -14.41 -20.04
C ALA A 43 6.56 -15.09 -18.68
N ASN A 44 7.03 -16.32 -18.54
CA ASN A 44 7.01 -17.09 -17.28
C ASN A 44 7.87 -16.42 -16.21
N SER A 45 9.06 -15.94 -16.55
CA SER A 45 9.94 -15.22 -15.63
C SER A 45 9.33 -13.90 -15.16
N ARG A 46 8.63 -13.20 -16.06
CA ARG A 46 7.86 -11.98 -15.71
C ARG A 46 6.70 -12.31 -14.79
N GLU A 47 5.92 -13.35 -15.09
CA GLU A 47 4.78 -13.78 -14.27
C GLU A 47 5.26 -14.25 -12.90
N TYR A 48 6.34 -15.02 -12.83
CA TYR A 48 6.99 -15.42 -11.60
C TYR A 48 7.52 -14.21 -10.79
N ALA A 49 8.25 -13.29 -11.43
CA ALA A 49 8.71 -12.07 -10.76
C ALA A 49 7.52 -11.22 -10.26
N TRP A 50 6.38 -11.25 -10.95
CA TRP A 50 5.17 -10.57 -10.52
C TRP A 50 4.42 -11.32 -9.41
N SER A 51 4.45 -12.65 -9.39
CA SER A 51 3.90 -13.43 -8.28
C SER A 51 4.71 -13.22 -7.01
N GLU A 52 6.04 -13.06 -7.11
CA GLU A 52 6.90 -12.70 -5.98
C GLU A 52 6.63 -11.26 -5.47
N LEU A 53 6.05 -10.40 -6.32
CA LEU A 53 5.56 -9.08 -5.91
C LEU A 53 4.12 -9.09 -5.41
N SER A 54 3.37 -10.17 -5.64
CA SER A 54 1.99 -10.32 -5.20
C SER A 54 2.01 -10.59 -3.70
N PRO A 55 1.65 -9.60 -2.87
CA PRO A 55 1.80 -9.78 -1.45
C PRO A 55 0.72 -10.71 -0.91
N ASP A 56 1.01 -11.35 0.22
CA ASP A 56 -0.01 -12.04 1.01
C ASP A 56 -0.99 -11.01 1.63
N THR A 57 -0.55 -9.75 1.76
CA THR A 57 -1.35 -8.67 2.33
C THR A 57 -1.28 -7.35 1.51
N PRO A 58 -2.37 -6.56 1.41
CA PRO A 58 -2.39 -5.34 0.59
C PRO A 58 -1.28 -4.31 0.88
N ASP A 59 -0.75 -4.26 2.11
CA ASP A 59 0.26 -3.27 2.51
C ASP A 59 1.72 -3.65 2.16
N GLU A 60 1.97 -4.88 1.73
CA GLU A 60 3.31 -5.33 1.31
C GLU A 60 3.61 -4.98 -0.15
N PHE A 61 2.60 -4.79 -0.99
CA PHE A 61 2.77 -4.46 -2.41
C PHE A 61 3.67 -3.23 -2.64
N PRO A 62 3.49 -2.09 -1.94
CA PRO A 62 4.34 -0.91 -2.12
C PRO A 62 5.79 -1.15 -1.68
N SER A 63 5.99 -1.87 -0.57
CA SER A 63 7.33 -2.21 -0.06
C SER A 63 8.07 -3.14 -1.03
N ASN A 64 7.37 -4.10 -1.63
CA ASN A 64 7.89 -4.99 -2.66
C ASN A 64 8.24 -4.22 -3.94
N LEU A 65 7.41 -3.25 -4.34
CA LEU A 65 7.66 -2.41 -5.51
C LEU A 65 8.89 -1.51 -5.33
N GLU A 66 9.06 -0.90 -4.15
CA GLU A 66 10.26 -0.12 -3.80
C GLU A 66 11.52 -0.96 -3.67
N ALA A 67 11.37 -2.28 -3.54
CA ALA A 67 12.50 -3.19 -3.50
C ALA A 67 13.09 -3.50 -4.87
N LEU A 68 12.37 -3.15 -5.94
CA LEU A 68 12.85 -3.37 -7.29
C LEU A 68 14.07 -2.48 -7.58
N PRO A 69 15.12 -3.03 -8.21
CA PRO A 69 16.28 -2.26 -8.59
C PRO A 69 15.87 -1.13 -9.54
N THR A 70 16.24 0.10 -9.18
CA THR A 70 16.04 1.27 -10.04
C THR A 70 17.28 1.47 -10.91
N PHE A 71 17.09 1.46 -12.23
CA PHE A 71 18.17 1.72 -13.18
C PHE A 71 18.20 3.21 -13.52
N PRO A 72 19.34 3.91 -13.40
CA PRO A 72 19.44 5.31 -13.77
C PRO A 72 19.11 5.46 -15.26
N MET A 73 18.11 6.29 -15.57
CA MET A 73 17.57 6.50 -16.91
C MET A 73 18.64 7.08 -17.86
N ILE A 74 19.35 6.19 -18.56
CA ILE A 74 19.96 6.48 -19.86
C ILE A 74 19.62 5.29 -20.78
N ILE A 75 18.33 5.12 -21.08
CA ILE A 75 17.86 4.13 -22.06
C ILE A 75 16.88 4.85 -22.98
N ALA A 76 17.26 5.04 -24.24
CA ALA A 76 16.54 5.89 -25.19
C ALA A 76 15.15 5.34 -25.61
N HIS A 77 14.87 4.06 -25.36
CA HIS A 77 13.58 3.45 -25.69
C HIS A 77 13.14 2.44 -24.62
N ILE A 78 12.45 2.96 -23.62
CA ILE A 78 11.51 2.21 -22.78
C ILE A 78 10.06 2.53 -23.23
N PRO A 79 9.13 1.57 -23.16
CA PRO A 79 9.30 0.17 -22.77
C PRO A 79 10.06 -0.66 -23.83
N TYR A 80 10.62 -1.81 -23.41
CA TYR A 80 11.26 -2.80 -24.30
C TYR A 80 10.32 -3.16 -25.44
N ARG A 81 10.83 -3.64 -26.58
CA ARG A 81 10.01 -4.08 -27.72
C ARG A 81 10.38 -5.49 -28.16
N ASN A 82 9.38 -6.28 -28.54
CA ASN A 82 9.58 -7.61 -29.11
C ASN A 82 10.07 -7.54 -30.57
N ALA A 83 10.36 -8.71 -31.17
CA ALA A 83 10.84 -8.80 -32.57
C ALA A 83 9.86 -8.20 -33.61
N ALA A 84 8.58 -8.06 -33.26
CA ALA A 84 7.55 -7.42 -34.10
C ALA A 84 7.42 -5.90 -33.83
N GLY A 85 8.31 -5.32 -33.01
CA GLY A 85 8.30 -3.90 -32.66
C GLY A 85 7.20 -3.49 -31.68
N LYS A 86 6.43 -4.42 -31.12
CA LYS A 86 5.42 -4.14 -30.08
C LYS A 86 6.07 -4.05 -28.71
N SER A 87 5.52 -3.21 -27.83
CA SER A 87 6.02 -3.07 -26.46
C SER A 87 5.99 -4.42 -25.72
N ALA A 88 7.04 -4.71 -24.97
CA ALA A 88 7.27 -5.88 -24.14
C ALA A 88 7.53 -5.42 -22.70
N PHE A 89 7.19 -6.25 -21.72
CA PHE A 89 7.23 -5.90 -20.29
C PHE A 89 6.41 -4.66 -19.91
N VAL A 90 5.33 -4.38 -20.66
CA VAL A 90 4.34 -3.37 -20.29
C VAL A 90 3.30 -4.04 -19.40
N ILE A 91 3.06 -3.44 -18.24
CA ILE A 91 1.91 -3.79 -17.39
C ILE A 91 0.74 -2.99 -17.95
N GLU A 92 -0.12 -3.63 -18.74
CA GLU A 92 -1.27 -2.96 -19.37
C GLU A 92 -2.34 -2.60 -18.33
N ASN A 93 -2.44 -3.38 -17.26
CA ASN A 93 -3.39 -3.20 -16.17
C ASN A 93 -2.64 -2.75 -14.90
N ILE A 94 -2.06 -1.55 -14.93
CA ILE A 94 -1.51 -0.95 -13.71
C ILE A 94 -2.68 -0.80 -12.73
N PRO A 95 -2.60 -1.36 -11.51
CA PRO A 95 -3.66 -1.18 -10.52
C PRO A 95 -3.97 0.31 -10.37
N LEU A 96 -5.25 0.71 -10.42
CA LEU A 96 -5.68 2.11 -10.29
C LEU A 96 -5.03 2.81 -9.09
N GLN A 97 -4.75 2.03 -8.05
CA GLN A 97 -4.02 2.37 -6.84
C GLN A 97 -2.63 2.99 -7.09
N ALA A 98 -1.92 2.57 -8.14
CA ALA A 98 -0.61 3.10 -8.52
C ALA A 98 -0.69 4.32 -9.46
N LEU A 99 -1.89 4.63 -9.98
CA LEU A 99 -2.15 5.76 -10.88
C LEU A 99 -2.84 6.94 -10.18
N ALA A 100 -3.19 6.81 -8.90
CA ALA A 100 -3.97 7.81 -8.19
C ALA A 100 -3.23 9.15 -8.08
N SER A 101 -3.69 10.16 -8.81
CA SER A 101 -3.23 11.54 -8.65
C SER A 101 -3.72 12.08 -7.31
N LYS A 102 -2.78 12.51 -6.45
CA LYS A 102 -3.12 13.09 -5.16
C LYS A 102 -3.83 14.44 -5.34
N LYS A 103 -4.96 14.59 -4.64
CA LYS A 103 -5.73 15.83 -4.60
C LYS A 103 -5.15 16.77 -3.54
N ASP A 104 -5.32 18.07 -3.75
CA ASP A 104 -4.94 19.08 -2.77
C ASP A 104 -5.86 19.04 -1.55
N ALA A 105 -5.32 19.37 -0.38
CA ALA A 105 -6.05 19.37 0.89
C ALA A 105 -7.29 20.29 0.88
N SER A 106 -7.27 21.34 0.06
CA SER A 106 -8.39 22.28 -0.12
C SER A 106 -9.45 21.82 -1.11
N SER A 107 -9.25 20.69 -1.80
CA SER A 107 -10.21 20.18 -2.78
C SER A 107 -11.51 19.80 -2.08
N GLU A 108 -12.64 20.20 -2.67
CA GLU A 108 -13.95 19.73 -2.22
C GLU A 108 -14.23 18.33 -2.77
N ILE A 109 -14.60 17.42 -1.87
CA ILE A 109 -14.89 16.03 -2.17
C ILE A 109 -16.11 15.56 -1.37
N LYS A 110 -16.85 14.58 -1.91
CA LYS A 110 -18.02 13.98 -1.25
C LYS A 110 -17.59 12.83 -0.36
N CYS A 111 -18.10 12.71 0.86
CA CYS A 111 -17.92 11.50 1.64
C CYS A 111 -18.55 10.31 0.90
N PHE A 112 -17.86 9.17 0.82
CA PHE A 112 -18.42 7.96 0.21
C PHE A 112 -19.58 7.37 1.04
N ILE A 113 -19.59 7.60 2.35
CA ILE A 113 -20.57 7.00 3.26
C ILE A 113 -21.91 7.77 3.26
N CYS A 114 -21.86 9.11 3.35
CA CYS A 114 -23.08 9.92 3.49
C CYS A 114 -23.29 10.98 2.38
N GLY A 115 -22.36 11.08 1.42
CA GLY A 115 -22.47 12.02 0.29
C GLY A 115 -22.20 13.50 0.60
N ILE A 116 -22.01 13.87 1.87
CA ILE A 116 -21.73 15.27 2.28
C ILE A 116 -20.43 15.75 1.64
N SER A 117 -20.45 16.94 1.02
CA SER A 117 -19.27 17.58 0.43
C SER A 117 -18.52 18.41 1.46
N MET A 118 -17.19 18.27 1.51
CA MET A 118 -16.32 19.07 2.37
C MET A 118 -14.89 19.12 1.83
N LYS A 119 -14.03 19.93 2.47
CA LYS A 119 -12.61 19.96 2.14
C LYS A 119 -11.97 18.63 2.46
N LEU A 120 -11.06 18.18 1.61
CA LEU A 120 -10.29 16.96 1.80
C LEU A 120 -9.53 16.95 3.14
N SER A 121 -9.04 18.10 3.62
CA SER A 121 -8.41 18.23 4.94
C SER A 121 -9.30 17.82 6.10
N ASP A 122 -10.62 17.95 5.96
CA ASP A 122 -11.61 17.75 7.02
C ASP A 122 -12.21 16.33 6.95
N MET A 123 -12.01 15.64 5.83
CA MET A 123 -12.60 14.35 5.52
C MET A 123 -12.19 13.26 6.51
N ARG A 124 -10.94 13.25 7.01
CA ARG A 124 -10.49 12.27 8.02
C ARG A 124 -11.32 12.38 9.30
N THR A 125 -11.58 13.60 9.77
CA THR A 125 -12.38 13.84 10.97
C THR A 125 -13.81 13.36 10.77
N HIS A 126 -14.39 13.66 9.61
CA HIS A 126 -15.74 13.25 9.25
C HIS A 126 -15.89 11.73 9.05
N VAL A 127 -14.94 11.08 8.39
CA VAL A 127 -14.92 9.61 8.26
C VAL A 127 -14.68 8.97 9.63
N GLY A 128 -13.84 9.57 10.47
CA GLY A 128 -13.61 9.12 11.84
C GLY A 128 -14.88 9.07 12.69
N SER A 129 -15.78 10.05 12.57
CA SER A 129 -17.07 10.01 13.28
C SER A 129 -17.94 8.85 12.79
N HIS A 130 -18.00 8.59 11.48
CA HIS A 130 -18.72 7.44 10.94
C HIS A 130 -18.18 6.12 11.48
N ILE A 131 -16.86 5.93 11.45
CA ILE A 131 -16.22 4.71 11.96
C ILE A 131 -16.54 4.51 13.45
N LEU A 132 -16.42 5.55 14.28
CA LEU A 132 -16.75 5.44 15.70
C LEU A 132 -18.24 5.19 15.96
N LEU A 133 -19.14 5.87 15.24
CA LEU A 133 -20.57 5.64 15.35
C LEU A 133 -20.90 4.17 15.07
N MET A 134 -20.31 3.58 14.03
CA MET A 134 -20.50 2.17 13.71
C MET A 134 -19.92 1.25 14.80
N LEU A 135 -18.74 1.57 15.35
CA LEU A 135 -18.11 0.80 16.44
C LEU A 135 -18.85 0.93 17.79
N ARG A 136 -19.80 1.85 17.93
CA ARG A 136 -20.55 2.10 19.19
C ARG A 136 -22.03 1.82 19.08
N SER A 137 -22.60 1.95 17.89
CA SER A 137 -24.00 1.66 17.65
C SER A 137 -24.22 0.15 17.68
N SER A 138 -24.98 -0.32 18.65
CA SER A 138 -25.61 -1.63 18.54
C SER A 138 -26.59 -1.59 17.36
N SER A 139 -26.74 -2.69 16.64
CA SER A 139 -27.42 -2.85 15.34
C SER A 139 -28.90 -2.43 15.25
N GLU A 140 -29.43 -1.69 16.24
CA GLU A 140 -30.87 -1.40 16.38
C GLU A 140 -31.33 -0.14 15.64
N ASN A 141 -30.43 0.70 15.11
CA ASN A 141 -30.79 1.99 14.49
C ASN A 141 -30.19 2.24 13.10
N ASP A 142 -29.84 1.18 12.37
CA ASP A 142 -29.13 1.27 11.10
C ASP A 142 -30.07 1.58 9.92
N GLN A 143 -30.71 2.75 9.94
CA GLN A 143 -31.51 3.25 8.82
C GLN A 143 -30.61 3.95 7.79
N GLY A 144 -29.96 3.16 6.94
CA GLY A 144 -29.53 3.61 5.61
C GLY A 144 -28.08 4.08 5.45
N LEU A 145 -27.19 3.78 6.40
CA LEU A 145 -25.75 3.89 6.14
C LEU A 145 -25.31 2.70 5.29
N GLU A 146 -24.58 2.96 4.20
CA GLU A 146 -23.88 1.91 3.46
C GLU A 146 -23.02 1.13 4.46
N VAL A 147 -23.09 -0.21 4.40
CA VAL A 147 -22.32 -1.09 5.29
C VAL A 147 -20.84 -0.84 5.05
N MET A 148 -20.23 -0.02 5.91
CA MET A 148 -18.79 0.07 6.01
C MET A 148 -18.28 -1.33 6.36
N GLY A 149 -17.29 -1.81 5.62
CA GLY A 149 -16.69 -3.11 5.93
C GLY A 149 -15.91 -3.08 7.24
N SER A 150 -15.40 -4.24 7.64
CA SER A 150 -14.77 -4.47 8.94
C SER A 150 -13.41 -3.78 9.12
N ASN A 151 -12.76 -3.37 8.03
CA ASN A 151 -11.47 -2.66 8.05
C ASN A 151 -11.53 -1.39 7.19
N PRO A 152 -12.29 -0.37 7.62
CA PRO A 152 -12.49 0.85 6.84
C PRO A 152 -11.21 1.70 6.78
N CYS A 153 -10.93 2.27 5.61
CA CYS A 153 -9.83 3.22 5.45
C CYS A 153 -10.12 4.51 6.22
N GLY A 154 -9.21 4.94 7.10
CA GLY A 154 -9.38 6.19 7.86
C GLY A 154 -9.45 7.47 7.01
N TRP A 155 -9.08 7.41 5.73
CA TRP A 155 -9.21 8.54 4.80
C TRP A 155 -10.59 8.66 4.16
N CYS A 156 -11.16 7.54 3.70
CA CYS A 156 -12.33 7.54 2.83
C CYS A 156 -13.48 6.66 3.32
N GLY A 157 -13.27 5.88 4.38
CA GLY A 157 -14.27 5.01 5.00
C GLY A 157 -14.56 3.72 4.25
N ARG A 158 -14.07 3.56 3.02
CA ARG A 158 -14.25 2.33 2.24
C ARG A 158 -13.40 1.20 2.83
N ASP A 159 -13.94 -0.01 2.80
CA ASP A 159 -13.23 -1.20 3.26
C ASP A 159 -12.02 -1.50 2.37
N SER A 160 -10.93 -1.97 2.99
CA SER A 160 -9.71 -2.39 2.28
C SER A 160 -9.94 -3.49 1.23
N SER A 161 -10.88 -4.42 1.45
CA SER A 161 -11.19 -5.54 0.53
C SER A 161 -11.90 -5.09 -0.75
N VAL A 162 -12.72 -4.04 -0.68
CA VAL A 162 -13.51 -3.53 -1.82
C VAL A 162 -12.82 -2.34 -2.47
N GLY A 163 -12.30 -1.41 -1.65
CA GLY A 163 -11.67 -0.18 -2.11
C GLY A 163 -10.18 -0.34 -2.43
N GLY A 164 -9.55 -1.46 -2.06
CA GLY A 164 -8.13 -1.71 -2.24
C GLY A 164 -7.23 -0.65 -1.60
N CYS A 165 -7.73 0.09 -0.60
CA CYS A 165 -6.99 1.17 0.03
C CYS A 165 -5.92 0.60 0.99
N TRP A 166 -4.66 0.93 0.77
CA TRP A 166 -3.57 0.67 1.71
C TRP A 166 -3.07 1.99 2.31
N THR A 167 -2.52 1.93 3.51
CA THR A 167 -1.86 3.08 4.14
C THR A 167 -0.67 2.62 4.95
N ARG A 168 0.49 3.22 4.69
CA ARG A 168 1.75 2.91 5.36
C ARG A 168 2.21 4.10 6.19
N LEU A 169 2.60 3.84 7.43
CA LEU A 169 3.31 4.80 8.27
C LEU A 169 4.80 4.68 8.00
N VAL A 170 5.43 5.78 7.59
CA VAL A 170 6.87 5.85 7.31
C VAL A 170 7.55 6.73 8.35
N LEU A 171 8.46 6.12 9.11
CA LEU A 171 9.30 6.79 10.08
C LEU A 171 10.62 7.22 9.44
N ASP A 172 11.19 8.34 9.89
CA ASP A 172 12.55 8.74 9.49
C ASP A 172 13.56 7.85 10.23
N PRO A 173 14.43 7.09 9.53
CA PRO A 173 15.43 6.24 10.18
C PRO A 173 16.36 7.02 11.12
N LYS A 174 16.54 8.33 10.88
CA LYS A 174 17.37 9.21 11.71
C LYS A 174 16.58 9.96 12.78
N GLY A 175 15.25 9.83 12.82
CA GLY A 175 14.36 10.52 13.75
C GLY A 175 14.37 12.05 13.66
N LYS A 176 14.87 12.62 12.56
CA LYS A 176 14.99 14.09 12.38
C LYS A 176 13.74 14.70 11.76
N LYS A 177 12.99 13.93 10.98
CA LYS A 177 11.74 14.35 10.34
C LYS A 177 10.54 13.77 11.06
N GLN A 178 9.43 14.52 11.05
CA GLN A 178 8.15 14.00 11.54
C GLN A 178 7.74 12.75 10.73
N PRO A 179 7.03 11.78 11.35
CA PRO A 179 6.45 10.67 10.62
C PRO A 179 5.57 11.16 9.48
N ARG A 180 5.54 10.39 8.39
CA ARG A 180 4.70 10.67 7.22
C ARG A 180 3.86 9.45 6.88
N THR A 181 2.76 9.67 6.18
CA THR A 181 1.91 8.58 5.69
C THR A 181 1.99 8.50 4.19
N GLU A 182 2.01 7.29 3.68
CA GLU A 182 1.81 6.97 2.28
C GLU A 182 0.53 6.17 2.14
N SER A 183 -0.16 6.34 1.03
CA SER A 183 -1.39 5.62 0.76
C SER A 183 -1.68 5.69 -0.72
N ASN A 184 -2.41 4.73 -1.26
CA ASN A 184 -3.04 4.82 -2.58
C ASN A 184 -4.45 5.42 -2.54
N CYS A 185 -4.97 5.78 -1.36
CA CYS A 185 -6.31 6.31 -1.23
C CYS A 185 -6.42 7.66 -1.95
N ASP A 186 -7.49 7.86 -2.71
CA ASP A 186 -7.80 9.13 -3.38
C ASP A 186 -8.00 10.28 -2.39
N TYR A 187 -8.33 9.95 -1.12
CA TYR A 187 -8.59 10.90 -0.04
C TYR A 187 -7.37 11.05 0.88
N HIS A 188 -6.21 10.52 0.49
CA HIS A 188 -4.96 10.86 1.14
C HIS A 188 -4.36 12.11 0.50
N TYR A 189 -3.90 13.04 1.33
CA TYR A 189 -3.19 14.26 0.91
C TYR A 189 -1.87 14.39 1.67
N GLY A 190 -0.81 14.83 0.96
CA GLY A 190 0.55 14.86 1.52
C GLY A 190 0.78 15.91 2.62
N GLY A 191 -0.13 16.88 2.77
CA GLY A 191 -0.01 17.98 3.73
C GLY A 191 -0.37 17.64 5.18
N MET A 192 -0.75 16.41 5.49
CA MET A 192 -1.11 16.04 6.87
C MET A 192 0.11 16.06 7.80
N ARG A 193 0.00 16.77 8.92
CA ARG A 193 1.00 16.75 10.00
C ARG A 193 0.69 15.62 10.98
N TYR A 194 1.43 14.51 10.90
CA TYR A 194 1.16 13.30 11.66
C TYR A 194 1.06 13.55 13.18
N SER A 195 2.05 14.22 13.78
CA SER A 195 2.07 14.45 15.24
C SER A 195 0.91 15.32 15.73
N ALA A 196 0.43 16.26 14.89
CA ALA A 196 -0.73 17.08 15.23
C ALA A 196 -2.02 16.26 15.14
N ALA A 197 -2.13 15.39 14.14
CA ALA A 197 -3.28 14.51 13.95
C ALA A 197 -3.33 13.34 14.95
N ALA A 198 -2.20 12.95 15.53
CA ALA A 198 -2.14 11.98 16.62
C ALA A 198 -2.57 12.55 17.99
N ALA A 199 -2.67 13.88 18.11
CA ALA A 199 -3.04 14.56 19.34
C ALA A 199 -4.47 15.12 19.25
N PHE A 200 -5.27 14.84 20.27
CA PHE A 200 -6.62 15.41 20.38
C PHE A 200 -6.53 16.94 20.55
N SER A 201 -7.37 17.66 19.80
CA SER A 201 -7.64 19.08 20.02
C SER A 201 -9.09 19.38 19.69
N THR A 202 -9.63 20.48 20.21
CA THR A 202 -11.02 20.89 19.92
C THR A 202 -11.25 21.21 18.45
N SER A 203 -10.22 21.70 17.74
CA SER A 203 -10.30 22.02 16.30
C SER A 203 -10.00 20.82 15.39
N SER A 204 -9.35 19.79 15.89
CA SER A 204 -9.08 18.53 15.17
C SER A 204 -9.26 17.36 16.15
N PRO A 205 -10.51 16.95 16.43
CA PRO A 205 -10.80 15.98 17.49
C PRO A 205 -10.46 14.54 17.10
N CYS A 206 -10.40 14.22 15.80
CA CYS A 206 -10.15 12.86 15.34
C CYS A 206 -8.66 12.50 15.41
N THR A 207 -8.35 11.51 16.25
CA THR A 207 -7.02 10.90 16.39
C THR A 207 -6.89 9.57 15.64
N ASN A 208 -7.85 9.24 14.75
CA ASN A 208 -7.75 8.08 13.89
C ASN A 208 -6.56 8.24 12.93
N MET A 209 -5.48 7.52 13.22
CA MET A 209 -4.20 7.65 12.54
C MET A 209 -3.63 6.27 12.26
N PRO A 210 -2.80 6.11 11.21
CA PRO A 210 -2.07 4.87 11.00
C PRO A 210 -1.03 4.67 12.10
N LEU A 211 -0.96 3.48 12.68
CA LEU A 211 -0.05 3.08 13.76
C LEU A 211 0.74 1.85 13.32
N HIS A 212 1.95 1.69 13.85
CA HIS A 212 2.70 0.42 13.71
C HIS A 212 2.26 -0.57 14.77
N CYS A 213 2.03 -1.82 14.37
CA CYS A 213 1.82 -2.91 15.31
C CYS A 213 3.15 -3.37 15.90
N GLN A 214 3.22 -3.38 17.23
CA GLN A 214 4.41 -3.85 17.97
C GLN A 214 4.44 -5.38 18.12
N ILE A 215 3.35 -6.07 17.77
CA ILE A 215 3.21 -7.53 17.88
C ILE A 215 3.55 -8.20 16.54
N CYS A 216 3.21 -7.58 15.41
CA CYS A 216 3.53 -8.13 14.09
C CYS A 216 5.04 -8.30 13.90
N ALA A 217 5.42 -9.39 13.24
CA ALA A 217 6.77 -9.54 12.71
C ALA A 217 7.08 -8.39 11.74
N LYS A 218 8.35 -7.97 11.73
CA LYS A 218 8.83 -6.98 10.76
C LYS A 218 8.90 -7.64 9.37
N ILE A 219 8.46 -6.92 8.35
CA ILE A 219 8.59 -7.37 6.94
C ILE A 219 10.06 -7.29 6.48
N LEU A 220 10.37 -7.82 5.28
CA LEU A 220 11.72 -8.04 4.71
C LEU A 220 12.69 -6.82 4.77
N ARG A 221 12.19 -5.60 4.99
CA ARG A 221 12.99 -4.36 5.14
C ARG A 221 13.09 -3.81 6.56
N GLY A 222 12.62 -4.56 7.56
CA GLY A 222 12.51 -4.09 8.94
C GLY A 222 11.34 -3.14 9.18
N GLU A 223 10.48 -2.92 8.19
CA GLU A 223 9.25 -2.14 8.33
C GLU A 223 8.22 -2.89 9.19
N GLN A 224 7.38 -2.14 9.91
CA GLN A 224 6.33 -2.69 10.76
C GLN A 224 4.97 -2.61 10.06
N ARG A 225 4.11 -3.60 10.34
CA ARG A 225 2.72 -3.63 9.88
C ARG A 225 1.99 -2.37 10.32
N THR A 226 1.32 -1.69 9.39
CA THR A 226 0.55 -0.47 9.67
C THR A 226 -0.95 -0.78 9.72
N PHE A 227 -1.67 -0.22 10.70
CA PHE A 227 -3.13 -0.31 10.78
C PHE A 227 -3.73 1.02 11.28
N TRP A 228 -5.01 1.27 11.04
CA TRP A 228 -5.67 2.48 11.57
C TRP A 228 -6.05 2.31 13.04
N LYS A 229 -5.82 3.35 13.86
CA LYS A 229 -6.13 3.36 15.30
C LYS A 229 -7.51 2.79 15.62
N TYR A 230 -8.56 3.25 14.94
CA TYR A 230 -9.93 2.78 15.24
C TYR A 230 -10.17 1.32 14.80
N ASN A 231 -9.31 0.77 13.95
CA ASN A 231 -9.38 -0.63 13.48
C ASN A 231 -8.48 -1.55 14.32
N ALA A 232 -7.97 -1.09 15.48
CA ALA A 232 -7.07 -1.88 16.32
C ALA A 232 -7.61 -3.26 16.68
N MET A 233 -8.88 -3.35 17.08
CA MET A 233 -9.50 -4.63 17.44
C MET A 233 -9.65 -5.56 16.25
N TYR A 234 -10.04 -5.03 15.08
CA TYR A 234 -10.07 -5.81 13.85
C TYR A 234 -8.69 -6.36 13.52
N HIS A 235 -7.66 -5.51 13.53
CA HIS A 235 -6.28 -5.93 13.29
C HIS A 235 -5.82 -7.04 14.25
N MET A 236 -6.12 -6.90 15.55
CA MET A 236 -5.81 -7.92 16.54
C MET A 236 -6.48 -9.26 16.23
N LEU A 237 -7.76 -9.23 15.87
CA LEU A 237 -8.52 -10.45 15.56
C LEU A 237 -8.10 -11.07 14.23
N SER A 238 -7.81 -10.28 13.19
CA SER A 238 -7.52 -10.81 11.87
C SER A 238 -6.07 -11.30 11.72
N GLU A 239 -5.13 -10.70 12.46
CA GLU A 239 -3.69 -10.90 12.22
C GLU A 239 -3.00 -11.58 13.42
N HIS A 240 -3.64 -11.60 14.59
CA HIS A 240 -3.05 -12.15 15.82
C HIS A 240 -3.93 -13.19 16.51
N SER A 241 -5.14 -13.48 16.01
CA SER A 241 -5.89 -14.61 16.55
C SER A 241 -5.21 -15.92 16.14
N SER A 242 -5.01 -16.81 17.10
CA SER A 242 -4.70 -18.20 16.79
C SER A 242 -5.90 -18.86 16.09
N GLU A 243 -5.65 -19.61 15.01
CA GLU A 243 -6.68 -20.45 14.41
C GLU A 243 -7.11 -21.53 15.40
N GLU A 244 -8.39 -21.90 15.35
CA GLU A 244 -8.99 -22.93 16.20
C GLU A 244 -8.47 -24.32 15.77
N VAL A 245 -7.28 -24.69 16.24
CA VAL A 245 -6.74 -26.04 16.00
C VAL A 245 -7.37 -26.98 17.03
N ALA A 246 -8.37 -27.75 16.59
CA ALA A 246 -8.95 -28.89 17.33
C ALA A 246 -9.65 -28.57 18.66
N GLY A 247 -10.58 -27.61 18.67
CA GLY A 247 -11.47 -27.35 19.81
C GLY A 247 -10.82 -26.56 20.96
N GLN A 248 -9.74 -25.85 20.67
CA GLN A 248 -9.06 -24.96 21.60
C GLN A 248 -9.55 -23.53 21.38
N GLU A 249 -9.95 -22.85 22.46
CA GLU A 249 -10.53 -21.50 22.46
C GLU A 249 -9.64 -20.48 21.74
N ILE A 250 -10.23 -19.61 20.91
CA ILE A 250 -9.51 -18.53 20.22
C ILE A 250 -8.80 -17.68 21.26
N SER A 251 -7.46 -17.71 21.22
CA SER A 251 -6.63 -16.91 22.12
C SER A 251 -5.91 -15.80 21.37
N LEU A 252 -5.92 -14.62 21.98
CA LEU A 252 -5.10 -13.47 21.57
C LEU A 252 -3.76 -13.50 22.31
N PRO A 253 -2.68 -12.97 21.70
CA PRO A 253 -1.41 -12.84 22.39
C PRO A 253 -1.51 -11.82 23.54
N GLU A 254 -0.50 -11.84 24.41
CA GLU A 254 -0.34 -10.78 25.41
C GLU A 254 -0.19 -9.42 24.70
N VAL A 255 -1.11 -8.50 24.99
CA VAL A 255 -1.16 -7.18 24.34
C VAL A 255 -0.29 -6.20 25.14
N PRO A 256 0.76 -5.62 24.55
CA PRO A 256 1.60 -4.64 25.24
C PRO A 256 0.80 -3.41 25.70
N LEU A 257 1.12 -2.87 26.87
CA LEU A 257 0.46 -1.67 27.40
C LEU A 257 0.53 -0.48 26.42
N GLU A 258 1.65 -0.34 25.71
CA GLU A 258 1.82 0.71 24.69
C GLU A 258 0.81 0.59 23.55
N PHE A 259 0.45 -0.63 23.13
CA PHE A 259 -0.59 -0.86 22.13
C PHE A 259 -1.95 -0.38 22.63
N ILE A 260 -2.31 -0.72 23.87
CA ILE A 260 -3.58 -0.31 24.50
C ILE A 260 -3.65 1.22 24.58
N LEU A 261 -2.59 1.86 25.06
CA LEU A 261 -2.53 3.32 25.21
C LEU A 261 -2.59 4.05 23.86
N SER A 262 -1.91 3.55 22.83
CA SER A 262 -1.89 4.18 21.50
C SER A 262 -3.20 4.01 20.73
N THR A 263 -3.94 2.94 21.00
CA THR A 263 -5.22 2.63 20.34
C THR A 263 -6.45 3.17 21.09
N PHE A 264 -6.28 3.60 22.34
CA PHE A 264 -7.36 4.11 23.18
C PHE A 264 -8.04 5.36 22.58
N THR A 265 -9.35 5.30 22.41
CA THR A 265 -10.19 6.42 21.98
C THR A 265 -10.85 7.03 23.22
N SER A 266 -10.60 8.32 23.48
CA SER A 266 -11.10 8.96 24.70
C SER A 266 -12.58 9.34 24.59
N ARG A 267 -13.30 9.40 25.71
CA ARG A 267 -14.68 9.94 25.74
C ARG A 267 -14.78 11.37 25.20
N LYS A 268 -13.76 12.21 25.44
CA LYS A 268 -13.72 13.58 24.91
C LYS A 268 -13.65 13.61 23.39
N GLU A 269 -12.91 12.66 22.80
CA GLU A 269 -12.81 12.48 21.35
C GLU A 269 -14.14 12.00 20.76
N GLU A 270 -14.76 10.98 21.36
CA GLU A 270 -16.08 10.48 20.95
C GLU A 270 -17.13 11.61 20.96
N THR A 271 -17.25 12.31 22.09
CA THR A 271 -18.20 13.42 22.25
C THR A 271 -17.94 14.56 21.24
N ALA A 272 -16.67 14.89 20.99
CA ALA A 272 -16.32 15.93 20.00
C ALA A 272 -16.61 15.50 18.55
N LEU A 273 -16.70 14.20 18.29
CA LEU A 273 -17.09 13.62 17.01
C LEU A 273 -18.59 13.31 16.91
N GLY A 274 -19.37 13.59 17.96
CA GLY A 274 -20.81 13.36 18.00
C GLY A 274 -21.21 11.90 18.24
N VAL A 275 -20.35 11.13 18.90
CA VAL A 275 -20.57 9.73 19.34
C VAL A 275 -20.78 9.69 20.85
#